data_AF-A0A357MCX6-F1
#
_entry.id   AF-A0A357MCX6-F1
#
_cell.length_a   1.000
_cell.length_b   1.000
_cell.length_c   1.000
_cell.angle_alpha   90.00
_cell.angle_beta   90.00
_cell.angle_gamma   90.00
#
_symmetry.space_group_name_H-M   'P 1'
#
loop_
_entity.id
_entity.type
_entity.pdbx_description
1 polymer ?
#
loop_
_entity_poly.entity_id
_entity_poly.type
_entity_poly.pdbx_seq_one_letter_code
_entity_poly.pdbx_strand_id
1 'polypeptide(L)' 'MNLGDLVVRKSYGGDLTLRVDHIVQDRAVIKGTDFRLLADSPLNDLVQVPPTRITERGQ' A
#
# COMPACT_ATOMS: atom_id res chain seq x y z
N MET A 1 3.50 4.40 18.66
CA MET A 1 3.02 3.40 17.70
C MET A 1 2.05 2.52 18.46
N ASN A 2 0.80 2.55 18.06
CA ASN A 2 -0.32 1.86 18.68
C ASN A 2 -0.91 0.84 17.71
N LEU A 3 -1.79 -0.02 18.21
CA LEU A 3 -2.57 -0.90 17.36
C LEU A 3 -3.43 -0.09 16.39
N GLY A 4 -3.45 -0.49 15.12
CA GLY A 4 -4.20 0.19 14.07
C GLY A 4 -3.45 1.31 13.35
N ASP A 5 -2.31 1.77 13.87
CA ASP A 5 -1.50 2.82 13.22
C ASP A 5 -1.05 2.37 11.83
N LEU A 6 -1.07 3.31 10.88
CA LEU A 6 -0.45 3.13 9.57
C LEU A 6 1.04 3.44 9.67
N VAL A 7 1.84 2.52 9.16
CA VAL A 7 3.30 2.54 9.28
C VAL A 7 3.94 2.08 7.99
N VAL A 8 5.21 2.43 7.80
CA VAL A 8 6.04 1.98 6.68
C VAL A 8 7.31 1.33 7.23
N ARG A 9 7.84 0.32 6.54
CA ARG A 9 9.12 -0.31 6.93
C ARG A 9 10.29 0.42 6.29
N LYS A 10 11.06 1.15 7.09
CA LYS A 10 12.26 1.88 6.63
C LYS A 10 13.26 0.98 5.91
N SER A 11 13.49 -0.25 6.40
CA SER A 11 14.42 -1.20 5.77
C SER A 11 13.98 -1.69 4.38
N TYR A 12 12.75 -1.39 3.95
CA TYR A 12 12.16 -1.75 2.66
C TYR A 12 11.90 -0.49 1.80
N GLY A 13 12.59 0.61 2.08
CA GLY A 13 12.44 1.86 1.33
C GLY A 13 11.20 2.69 1.70
N GLY A 14 10.33 2.15 2.56
CA GLY A 14 9.14 2.85 3.03
C GLY A 14 8.04 3.00 1.99
N ASP A 15 8.02 2.13 0.97
CA ASP A 15 7.12 2.21 -0.19
C ASP A 15 5.79 1.47 -0.01
N LEU A 16 5.62 0.75 1.11
CA LEU A 16 4.40 0.00 1.42
C LEU A 16 3.80 0.42 2.76
N THR A 17 2.57 0.95 2.71
CA THR A 17 1.76 1.27 3.88
C THR A 17 1.14 0.01 4.49
N LEU A 18 1.44 -0.22 5.76
CA LEU A 18 1.02 -1.37 6.53
C LEU A 18 0.27 -0.89 7.78
N ARG A 19 -0.61 -1.71 8.33
CA ARG A 19 -1.30 -1.43 9.59
C ARG A 19 -0.69 -2.25 10.71
N VAL A 20 -0.47 -1.65 11.87
CA VAL A 20 -0.07 -2.37 13.09
C VAL A 20 -1.22 -3.26 13.55
N ASP A 21 -1.03 -4.56 13.50
CA ASP A 21 -2.04 -5.54 13.88
C ASP A 21 -1.96 -5.87 15.38
N HIS A 22 -0.76 -6.21 15.85
CA HIS A 22 -0.47 -6.45 17.27
C HIS A 22 1.00 -6.13 17.61
N ILE A 23 1.27 -5.87 18.89
CA ILE A 23 2.62 -5.61 19.41
C ILE A 23 2.96 -6.70 20.43
N VAL A 24 4.11 -7.35 20.27
CA VAL A 24 4.63 -8.38 21.16
C VAL A 24 6.03 -7.98 21.60
N GLN A 25 6.16 -7.64 22.89
CA GLN A 25 7.41 -7.14 23.48
C GLN A 25 7.97 -5.93 22.70
N ASP A 26 9.09 -6.12 22.00
CA ASP A 26 9.81 -5.12 21.22
C ASP A 26 9.52 -5.19 19.71
N ARG A 27 8.55 -6.01 19.28
CA ARG A 27 8.22 -6.23 17.87
C ARG A 27 6.77 -5.87 17.57
N ALA A 28 6.55 -5.22 16.42
CA ALA A 28 5.23 -5.01 15.85
C ALA A 28 4.98 -6.04 14.74
N VAL A 29 3.85 -6.72 14.82
CA VAL A 29 3.29 -7.46 13.69
C VAL A 29 2.41 -6.50 12.91
N ILE A 30 2.71 -6.39 11.63
CA ILE A 30 2.07 -5.45 10.71
C ILE A 30 1.48 -6.23 9.54
N LYS A 31 0.29 -5.82 9.11
CA LYS A 31 -0.42 -6.45 7.98
C LYS A 31 -0.55 -5.49 6.82
N GLY A 32 -0.61 -6.05 5.61
CA GLY A 32 -1.02 -5.32 4.42
C GLY A 32 -2.32 -4.57 4.70
N THR A 33 -2.35 -3.29 4.35
CA THR A 33 -3.64 -2.65 4.13
C THR A 33 -4.10 -3.13 2.77
N ASP A 34 -5.19 -3.91 2.72
CA ASP A 34 -5.74 -4.39 1.45
C ASP A 34 -6.08 -3.19 0.57
N PHE A 35 -5.20 -2.85 -0.37
CA PHE A 35 -5.65 -2.19 -1.57
C PHE A 35 -6.20 -3.30 -2.45
N ARG A 36 -7.51 -3.28 -2.66
CA ARG A 36 -8.16 -4.13 -3.67
C ARG A 36 -7.71 -3.60 -5.04
N LEU A 37 -6.50 -3.99 -5.46
CA LEU A 37 -5.84 -3.54 -6.71
C LEU A 37 -6.30 -4.33 -7.94
N LEU A 38 -7.37 -5.13 -7.80
CA LEU A 38 -7.97 -5.89 -8.87
C LEU A 38 -9.48 -5.64 -8.85
N ALA A 39 -9.96 -5.01 -9.91
CA ALA A 39 -11.36 -4.74 -10.17
C ALA A 39 -11.65 -5.14 -11.61
N ASP A 40 -12.82 -5.72 -11.84
CA ASP A 40 -13.39 -5.83 -13.16
C ASP A 40 -13.86 -4.45 -13.64
N SER A 41 -13.69 -4.16 -14.93
CA SER A 41 -14.23 -2.97 -15.58
C SER A 41 -14.55 -3.30 -17.04
N PRO A 42 -15.69 -2.81 -17.58
CA PRO A 42 -15.97 -2.88 -19.01
C PRO A 42 -14.85 -2.27 -19.85
N LEU A 43 -14.52 -2.88 -20.99
CA LEU A 43 -13.41 -2.41 -21.84
C LEU A 43 -13.59 -0.97 -22.34
N ASN A 44 -14.83 -0.53 -22.53
CA ASN A 44 -15.16 0.83 -22.96
C ASN A 44 -14.97 1.90 -21.87
N ASP A 45 -14.77 1.49 -20.62
CA ASP A 45 -14.50 2.35 -19.46
C ASP A 45 -12.99 2.54 -19.22
N LEU A 46 -12.14 1.82 -19.96
CA LEU A 46 -10.68 1.90 -19.85
C LEU A 46 -10.08 2.93 -20.81
N VAL A 47 -9.20 3.79 -20.31
CA VAL A 47 -8.40 4.73 -21.11
C VAL A 47 -6.92 4.38 -21.00
N GLN A 48 -6.23 4.32 -22.15
CA GLN A 48 -4.80 4.01 -22.18
C GLN A 48 -3.97 5.17 -21.64
N VAL A 49 -3.04 4.88 -20.73
CA VAL A 49 -2.11 5.87 -20.18
C VAL A 49 -0.99 6.14 -21.20
N PRO A 50 -0.70 7.41 -21.57
CA PRO A 50 0.39 7.74 -22.47
C PRO A 50 1.76 7.36 -21.89
N PRO A 51 2.78 7.01 -22.72
CA PRO A 51 4.08 6.54 -22.25
C PRO A 51 4.85 7.52 -21.36
N THR A 52 4.59 8.82 -21.49
CA THR A 52 5.20 9.90 -20.71
C THR A 52 4.55 10.11 -19.35
N ARG A 53 3.41 9.47 -19.08
CA ARG A 53 2.71 9.57 -17.80
C ARG A 53 3.12 8.39 -16.91
N ILE A 54 4.41 8.36 -16.54
CA ILE A 54 4.84 7.57 -15.39
C ILE A 54 4.44 8.39 -14.17
N THR A 55 3.31 8.06 -13.54
CA THR A 55 3.02 8.58 -12.21
C THR A 55 4.02 7.93 -11.26
N GLU A 56 4.86 8.75 -10.65
CA GLU A 56 5.67 8.33 -9.51
C GLU A 56 4.77 7.63 -8.49
N ARG A 57 5.37 6.61 -7.86
CA ARG A 57 4.80 5.76 -6.80
C ARG A 57 3.86 6.57 -5.90
N GLY A 58 2.76 5.95 -5.48
CA GLY A 58 1.93 6.47 -4.39
C GLY A 58 2.81 6.97 -3.25
N GLN A 59 2.86 8.29 -3.10
CA GLN A 59 3.26 8.99 -1.89
C GLN A 59 2.00 9.36 -1.11
#